data_AF-A0A3M0KAL9-F1
#
_entry.id   AF-A0A3M0KAL9-F1
#
_cell.length_a   1.000
_cell.length_b   1.000
_cell.length_c   1.000
_cell.angle_alpha   90.00
_cell.angle_beta   90.00
_cell.angle_gamma   90.00
#
_symmetry.space_group_name_H-M   'P 1'
#
loop_
_entity.id
_entity.type
_entity.pdbx_description
1 polymer ?
#
loop_
_entity_poly.entity_id
_entity_poly.type
_entity_poly.pdbx_seq_one_letter_code
_entity_poly.pdbx_strand_id
1 'polypeptide(L)'
;MSIYKKGWEEDPGNYRTISLTLILGTVMEQIIWSAIMQHIQDNQLITSNQLGFMKGRSCLTDLISFYDKATHLVDKGKAVDVYLNVSKAFDTISHSILLEKLASYD
;
A
#
# COMPACT_ATOMS: atom_id res chain seq x y z
N MET A 1 -6.59 12.46 -16.47
CA MET A 1 -7.01 13.67 -15.73
C MET A 1 -5.99 13.90 -14.63
N SER A 2 -5.52 15.13 -14.41
CA SER A 2 -4.64 15.47 -13.29
C SER A 2 -5.44 16.20 -12.21
N ILE A 3 -5.22 15.85 -10.94
CA ILE A 3 -5.79 16.56 -9.79
C ILE A 3 -4.68 17.33 -9.10
N TYR A 4 -4.89 18.63 -8.92
CA TYR A 4 -4.00 19.47 -8.14
C TYR A 4 -4.00 19.05 -6.66
N LYS A 5 -2.82 18.89 -6.07
CA LYS A 5 -2.65 18.40 -4.69
C LYS A 5 -2.36 19.53 -3.70
N LYS A 6 -1.27 20.29 -3.90
CA LYS A 6 -0.82 21.43 -3.07
C LYS A 6 0.41 22.10 -3.71
N GLY A 7 0.76 23.32 -3.30
CA GLY A 7 2.00 23.98 -3.71
C GLY A 7 1.80 25.06 -4.77
N TRP A 8 2.70 25.12 -5.75
CA TRP A 8 2.61 26.08 -6.85
C TRP A 8 1.96 25.38 -8.04
N GLU A 9 0.94 25.98 -8.64
CA GLU A 9 0.15 25.37 -9.71
C GLU A 9 0.94 25.15 -11.02
N GLU A 10 2.07 25.84 -11.19
CA GLU A 10 2.92 25.72 -12.37
C GLU A 10 3.88 24.52 -12.30
N ASP A 11 4.09 23.95 -11.11
CA ASP A 11 4.97 22.79 -10.94
C ASP A 11 4.19 21.48 -11.23
N PRO A 12 4.56 20.71 -12.28
CA PRO A 12 3.90 19.47 -12.62
C PRO A 12 3.93 18.41 -11.51
N GLY A 13 4.93 18.47 -10.61
CA GLY A 13 5.06 17.56 -9.47
C GLY A 13 3.96 17.71 -8.42
N ASN A 14 3.22 18.82 -8.45
CA ASN A 14 2.12 19.11 -7.53
C ASN A 14 0.78 18.54 -7.99
N TYR A 15 0.75 17.82 -9.12
CA TYR A 15 -0.43 17.15 -9.63
C TYR A 15 -0.33 15.64 -9.44
N ARG A 16 -1.47 15.03 -9.11
CA ARG A 16 -1.63 13.58 -9.13
C ARG A 16 -2.33 13.17 -10.41
N THR A 17 -1.66 12.38 -11.23
CA THR A 17 -2.29 11.77 -12.42
C THR A 17 -3.28 10.70 -12.00
N ILE A 18 -4.45 10.71 -12.64
CA ILE A 18 -5.48 9.68 -12.51
C ILE A 18 -5.67 9.03 -13.87
N SER A 19 -5.49 7.70 -13.90
CA SER A 19 -5.90 6.84 -15.00
C SER A 19 -7.42 6.70 -14.98
N LEU A 20 -8.07 7.13 -16.05
CA LEU A 20 -9.49 6.86 -16.27
C LEU A 20 -9.60 5.50 -16.95
N THR A 21 -9.93 4.47 -16.18
CA THR A 21 -10.23 3.15 -16.73
C THR A 21 -11.69 3.12 -17.21
N LEU A 22 -11.96 2.44 -18.33
CA LEU A 22 -13.34 2.16 -18.76
C LEU A 22 -14.03 1.27 -17.72
N ILE A 23 -15.37 1.32 -17.65
CA ILE A 23 -16.18 0.51 -16.71
C ILE A 23 -15.79 -0.97 -16.78
N LEU A 24 -15.61 -1.51 -17.99
CA LEU A 24 -15.18 -2.89 -18.19
C LEU A 24 -13.82 -3.17 -17.56
N GLY A 25 -12.86 -2.23 -17.65
CA GLY A 25 -11.55 -2.38 -17.04
C GLY A 25 -11.62 -2.34 -15.51
N THR A 26 -12.47 -1.50 -14.93
CA THR A 26 -12.71 -1.52 -13.47
C THR A 26 -13.29 -2.85 -12.99
N VAL A 27 -14.18 -3.48 -13.77
CA VAL A 27 -14.69 -4.82 -13.46
C VAL A 27 -13.57 -5.85 -13.52
N MET A 28 -12.72 -5.82 -14.55
CA MET A 28 -11.56 -6.71 -14.63
C MET A 28 -10.60 -6.51 -13.45
N GLU A 29 -10.30 -5.26 -13.09
CA GLU A 29 -9.46 -4.93 -11.93
C GLU A 29 -10.01 -5.53 -10.63
N GLN A 30 -11.32 -5.48 -10.41
CA GLN A 30 -11.95 -6.09 -9.23
C GLN A 30 -11.83 -7.62 -9.22
N ILE A 31 -11.98 -8.27 -10.37
CA ILE A 31 -11.83 -9.73 -10.50
C ILE A 31 -10.39 -10.13 -10.18
N ILE A 32 -9.42 -9.45 -10.80
CA ILE A 32 -7.99 -9.70 -10.58
C ILE A 32 -7.62 -9.45 -9.11
N TRP A 33 -8.09 -8.35 -8.53
CA TRP A 33 -7.87 -8.03 -7.12
C TRP A 33 -8.39 -9.13 -6.19
N SER A 34 -9.60 -9.63 -6.46
CA SER A 34 -10.22 -10.67 -5.64
C SER A 34 -9.39 -11.96 -5.68
N ALA A 35 -8.92 -12.37 -6.86
CA ALA A 35 -8.08 -13.56 -7.02
C ALA A 35 -6.73 -13.41 -6.29
N ILE A 36 -6.06 -12.26 -6.44
CA ILE A 36 -4.78 -11.99 -5.76
C ILE A 36 -4.96 -11.98 -4.24
N MET A 37 -6.02 -11.35 -3.74
CA MET A 37 -6.26 -11.26 -2.31
C MET A 37 -6.55 -12.63 -1.69
N GLN A 38 -7.31 -13.48 -2.40
CA GLN A 38 -7.56 -14.85 -1.98
C GLN A 38 -6.24 -15.63 -1.89
N HIS A 39 -5.41 -15.58 -2.92
CA HIS A 39 -4.11 -16.25 -2.93
C HIS A 39 -3.19 -15.78 -1.78
N ILE A 40 -3.15 -14.47 -1.50
CA ILE A 40 -2.40 -13.91 -0.37
C ILE A 40 -2.91 -14.45 0.97
N GLN A 41 -4.22 -14.63 1.11
CA GLN A 41 -4.84 -15.15 2.33
C GLN A 41 -4.55 -16.64 2.53
N ASP A 42 -4.74 -17.44 1.48
CA ASP A 42 -4.55 -18.89 1.51
C ASP A 42 -3.09 -19.24 1.86
N ASN A 43 -2.14 -18.45 1.34
CA ASN A 43 -0.70 -18.66 1.54
C ASN A 43 -0.07 -17.80 2.65
N GLN A 44 -0.85 -16.99 3.37
CA GLN A 44 -0.38 -16.10 4.45
C GLN A 44 0.81 -15.19 4.04
N LEU A 45 0.82 -14.69 2.81
CA LEU A 45 1.97 -13.98 2.22
C LEU A 45 2.24 -12.60 2.83
N ILE A 46 1.22 -12.01 3.47
CA ILE A 46 1.30 -10.69 4.07
C ILE A 46 1.34 -10.82 5.60
N THR A 47 2.31 -10.15 6.20
CA THR A 47 2.46 -10.13 7.67
C THR A 47 1.28 -9.43 8.36
N SER A 48 0.99 -9.83 9.59
CA SER A 48 -0.05 -9.21 10.41
C SER A 48 0.22 -7.74 10.76
N ASN A 49 1.40 -7.20 10.47
CA ASN A 49 1.73 -5.77 10.64
C ASN A 49 1.43 -4.92 9.39
N GLN A 50 1.17 -5.52 8.23
CA GLN A 50 0.74 -4.78 7.04
C GLN A 50 -0.70 -4.33 7.25
N LEU A 51 -0.93 -3.03 7.29
CA LEU A 51 -2.26 -2.52 7.60
C LEU A 51 -2.95 -1.82 6.42
N GLY A 52 -2.19 -1.12 5.58
CA GLY A 52 -2.71 -0.52 4.35
C GLY A 52 -3.26 -1.57 3.38
N PHE A 53 -4.39 -1.25 2.75
CA PHE A 53 -5.09 -2.05 1.73
C PHE A 53 -5.62 -3.42 2.18
N MET A 54 -5.67 -3.66 3.50
CA MET A 54 -6.21 -4.90 4.07
C MET A 54 -7.66 -4.72 4.54
N LYS A 55 -8.47 -5.76 4.38
CA LYS A 55 -9.86 -5.77 4.85
C LYS A 55 -9.93 -5.57 6.36
N GLY A 56 -10.78 -4.65 6.82
CA GLY A 56 -10.98 -4.38 8.25
C GLY A 56 -9.88 -3.57 8.92
N ARG A 57 -8.95 -2.99 8.14
CA ARG A 57 -7.87 -2.13 8.64
C ARG A 57 -7.97 -0.74 8.01
N SER A 58 -7.56 0.29 8.76
CA SER A 58 -7.70 1.71 8.39
C SER A 58 -6.52 2.53 8.92
N CYS A 59 -6.22 3.68 8.32
CA CYS A 59 -5.13 4.54 8.80
C CYS A 59 -5.24 4.88 10.31
N LEU A 60 -6.46 4.94 10.85
CA LEU A 60 -6.69 5.19 12.27
C LEU A 60 -6.30 4.00 13.13
N THR A 61 -6.70 2.77 12.76
CA THR A 61 -6.31 1.56 13.49
C THR A 61 -4.80 1.37 13.47
N ASP A 62 -4.16 1.82 12.38
CA ASP A 62 -2.72 1.71 12.17
C ASP A 62 -1.98 2.64 13.11
N LEU A 63 -2.45 3.89 13.19
CA LEU A 63 -1.91 4.89 14.09
C LEU A 63 -2.07 4.49 15.55
N ILE A 64 -3.24 3.95 15.93
CA ILE A 64 -3.48 3.45 17.29
C ILE A 64 -2.50 2.31 17.63
N SER A 65 -2.35 1.32 16.74
CA SER A 65 -1.43 0.21 16.95
C SER A 65 0.04 0.67 17.03
N PHE A 66 0.41 1.68 16.24
CA PHE A 66 1.74 2.28 16.29
C PHE A 66 1.99 2.96 17.64
N TYR A 67 1.08 3.83 18.11
CA TYR A 67 1.25 4.52 19.39
C TYR A 67 1.28 3.57 20.59
N ASP A 68 0.44 2.54 20.60
CA ASP A 68 0.46 1.51 21.65
C ASP A 68 1.84 0.84 21.75
N LYS A 69 2.40 0.42 20.60
CA LYS A 69 3.75 -0.16 20.52
C LYS A 69 4.83 0.84 20.93
N ALA A 70 4.73 2.08 20.45
CA ALA A 70 5.71 3.13 20.72
C ALA A 70 5.77 3.48 22.21
N THR A 71 4.62 3.70 22.85
CA THR A 71 4.53 4.00 24.29
C THR A 71 5.18 2.90 25.13
N HIS A 72 4.85 1.64 24.86
CA HIS A 72 5.46 0.52 25.59
C HIS A 72 6.98 0.40 25.39
N LEU A 73 7.51 0.79 24.22
CA LEU A 73 8.96 0.83 23.98
C LEU A 73 9.63 2.02 24.68
N VAL A 74 8.95 3.17 24.72
CA VAL A 74 9.40 4.36 25.45
C VAL A 74 9.50 4.05 26.95
N ASP A 75 8.49 3.39 27.53
CA ASP A 75 8.48 3.00 28.94
C ASP A 75 9.65 2.08 29.31
N LYS A 76 10.13 1.29 28.35
CA LYS A 76 11.30 0.41 28.51
C LYS A 76 12.64 1.10 28.22
N GLY A 77 12.63 2.37 27.85
CA GLY A 77 13.82 3.13 27.45
C GLY A 77 14.44 2.66 26.13
N LYS A 78 13.64 2.08 25.22
CA LYS A 78 14.11 1.42 23.97
C LYS A 78 13.52 2.00 22.69
N ALA A 79 12.91 3.17 22.73
CA ALA A 79 12.25 3.74 21.56
C ALA A 79 13.24 4.42 20.60
N VAL A 80 13.41 3.83 19.41
CA VAL A 80 13.97 4.47 18.22
C VAL A 80 13.02 4.15 17.07
N ASP A 81 12.63 5.18 16.32
CA ASP A 81 11.70 5.07 15.20
C ASP A 81 12.39 5.48 13.89
N VAL A 82 12.05 4.82 12.79
CA VAL A 82 12.64 5.03 11.47
C VAL A 82 11.53 5.14 10.42
N TYR A 83 11.46 6.29 9.77
CA TYR A 83 10.51 6.54 8.69
C TYR A 83 11.16 6.21 7.34
N LEU A 84 10.59 5.23 6.64
CA LEU A 84 10.98 4.88 5.28
C LEU A 84 9.83 5.18 4.32
N ASN A 85 10.16 5.75 3.16
CA ASN A 85 9.21 5.98 2.09
C ASN A 85 9.81 5.57 0.75
N VAL A 86 9.01 4.91 -0.09
CA VAL A 86 9.40 4.51 -1.45
C VAL A 86 8.84 5.52 -2.43
N SER A 87 9.72 6.26 -3.09
CA SER A 87 9.35 7.18 -4.15
C SER A 87 8.75 6.42 -5.33
N LYS A 88 7.59 6.88 -5.83
CA LYS A 88 6.94 6.32 -7.03
C LYS A 88 6.81 4.79 -7.01
N ALA A 89 6.35 4.23 -5.89
CA ALA A 89 6.30 2.79 -5.67
C ALA A 89 5.63 2.01 -6.83
N PHE A 90 4.49 2.49 -7.34
CA PHE A 90 3.81 1.85 -8.47
C PHE A 90 4.58 1.91 -9.79
N ASP A 91 5.35 2.97 -10.03
CA ASP A 91 6.16 3.12 -11.26
C ASP A 91 7.48 2.34 -11.18
N THR A 92 7.88 1.91 -9.98
CA THR A 92 9.19 1.28 -9.72
C THR A 92 9.10 -0.26 -9.66
N ILE A 93 7.88 -0.82 -9.59
CA ILE A 93 7.69 -2.27 -9.49
C ILE A 93 7.97 -2.93 -10.86
N SER A 94 8.90 -3.88 -10.89
CA SER A 94 9.11 -4.74 -12.06
C SER A 94 7.98 -5.76 -12.20
N HIS A 95 7.33 -5.78 -13.36
CA HIS A 95 6.28 -6.75 -13.67
C HIS A 95 6.80 -8.20 -13.67
N SER A 96 8.01 -8.46 -14.15
CA SER A 96 8.57 -9.82 -14.18
C SER A 96 8.78 -10.36 -12.75
N ILE A 97 9.38 -9.56 -11.88
CA ILE A 97 9.62 -9.92 -10.47
C ILE A 97 8.30 -10.12 -9.73
N LEU A 98 7.30 -9.26 -10.00
CA LEU A 98 5.98 -9.40 -9.38
C LEU A 98 5.31 -10.74 -9.76
N LEU A 99 5.33 -11.08 -11.05
CA LEU A 99 4.74 -12.33 -11.54
C LEU A 99 5.50 -13.56 -11.03
N GLU A 100 6.83 -13.52 -11.02
CA GLU A 100 7.66 -14.59 -10.45
C GLU A 100 7.36 -14.81 -8.96
N LYS A 101 7.23 -13.73 -8.19
CA LYS A 101 6.83 -13.83 -6.78
C LYS A 101 5.46 -14.45 -6.62
N LEU A 102 4.45 -14.00 -7.38
CA LEU A 102 3.10 -14.57 -7.30
C LEU A 102 3.07 -16.06 -7.66
N ALA A 103 3.89 -16.49 -8.62
CA ALA A 103 4.00 -17.90 -9.00
C ALA A 103 4.83 -18.76 -8.03
N SER A 104 5.67 -18.15 -7.19
CA SER A 104 6.54 -18.89 -6.26
C SER A 104 5.82 -19.43 -5.01
N TYR A 105 4.57 -19.03 -4.80
CA TYR A 105 3.76 -19.40 -3.62
C TYR A 105 2.56 -20.25 -4.06
N ASP A 106 2.81 -21.46 -4.55
CA ASP A 106 1.77 -22.45 -4.84
C ASP A 106 1.61 -23.46 -3.68
#